data_AF-A0A0M9VJS1-F1
#
_entry.id   AF-A0A0M9VJS1-F1
#
_cell.length_a   1.000
_cell.length_b   1.000
_cell.length_c   1.000
_cell.angle_alpha   90.00
_cell.angle_beta   90.00
_cell.angle_gamma   90.00
#
_symmetry.space_group_name_H-M   'P 1'
#
loop_
_entity.id
_entity.type
_entity.pdbx_description
1 polymer ?
#
loop_
_entity_poly.entity_id
_entity_poly.type
_entity_poly.pdbx_seq_one_letter_code
_entity_poly.pdbx_strand_id
1 'polypeptide(L)'
;MKHLLILLFSVAALAQQADAKKWTPFSLTPVGQDTYRVNGMAMGLGVGFPSEDNAEVTINGFNLEINPLAPLYMLFFDPSRVKRDSIYTRVNGLHISTAGLIGNARLNGLGVSLFNAGSASNGVNVSVLYNVNRVMNGLHIAAFGNSVEEKGNGLLVGMGNNAVKYNGVMLGLFNRGETIRGLNIGITNITAGEMTGLQVGIFNRTKKCRGLQIGLWNVNEKRSLPFVNW
;
A
#
# COMPACT_ATOMS: atom_id res chain seq x y z
N MET A 1 31.40 29.46 37.73
CA MET A 1 30.13 28.88 38.23
C MET A 1 28.87 29.55 37.65
N LYS A 2 28.74 30.89 37.68
CA LYS A 2 27.54 31.59 37.17
C LYS A 2 27.22 31.30 35.68
N HIS A 3 28.23 31.25 34.80
CA HIS A 3 28.04 30.95 33.38
C HIS A 3 27.64 29.49 33.09
N LEU A 4 28.09 28.53 33.90
CA LEU A 4 27.71 27.12 33.78
C LEU A 4 26.25 26.89 34.18
N LEU A 5 25.79 27.61 35.22
CA LEU A 5 24.40 27.57 35.69
C LEU A 5 23.44 28.14 34.65
N ILE A 6 23.81 29.23 33.98
CA ILE A 6 23.02 29.83 32.89
C ILE A 6 22.95 28.90 31.68
N LEU A 7 24.06 28.22 31.34
CA LEU A 7 24.08 27.24 30.25
C LEU A 7 23.16 26.05 30.55
N LEU A 8 23.24 25.48 31.76
CA LEU A 8 22.36 24.40 32.22
C LEU A 8 20.88 24.82 32.25
N PHE A 9 20.58 26.04 32.71
CA PHE A 9 19.22 26.58 32.67
C PHE A 9 18.72 26.78 31.23
N SER A 10 19.58 27.24 30.32
CA SER A 10 19.23 27.42 28.91
C SER A 10 19.00 26.09 28.19
N VAL A 11 19.80 25.05 28.52
CA VAL A 11 19.63 23.70 27.97
C VAL A 11 18.37 23.04 28.53
N ALA A 12 18.07 23.23 29.83
CA ALA A 12 16.83 22.74 30.45
C ALA A 12 15.59 23.46 29.90
N ALA A 13 15.67 24.77 29.67
CA ALA A 13 14.61 25.55 29.04
C ALA A 13 14.41 25.15 27.57
N LEU A 14 15.49 24.93 26.80
CA LEU A 14 15.43 24.40 25.44
C LEU A 14 14.89 22.96 25.39
N ALA A 15 15.16 22.15 26.42
CA ALA A 15 14.64 20.79 26.55
C ALA A 15 13.16 20.76 26.97
N GLN A 16 12.69 21.76 27.73
CA GLN A 16 11.26 21.95 28.06
C GLN A 16 10.47 22.58 26.90
N GLN A 17 11.13 23.33 26.03
CA GLN A 17 10.53 23.96 24.85
C GLN A 17 10.54 23.05 23.61
N ALA A 18 11.27 21.93 23.66
CA ALA A 18 11.04 20.82 22.76
C ALA A 18 9.75 20.09 23.21
N ASP A 19 8.64 20.34 22.52
CA ASP A 19 7.42 19.52 22.57
C ASP A 19 7.81 18.04 22.50
N ALA A 20 7.99 17.40 23.65
CA ALA A 20 8.44 16.03 23.74
C ALA A 20 7.25 15.16 23.33
N LYS A 21 7.06 14.99 22.01
CA LYS A 21 6.01 14.17 21.40
C LYS A 21 5.87 12.88 22.21
N LYS A 22 4.75 12.75 22.91
CA LYS A 22 4.55 11.69 23.89
C LYS A 22 4.50 10.35 23.17
N TRP A 23 5.22 9.37 23.70
CA TRP A 23 5.12 7.98 23.26
C TRP A 23 4.43 7.15 24.34
N THR A 24 3.77 6.07 23.93
CA THR A 24 3.13 5.11 24.83
C THR A 24 3.42 3.68 24.36
N PRO A 25 3.59 2.69 25.25
CA PRO A 25 3.67 1.29 24.84
C PRO A 25 2.32 0.73 24.37
N PHE A 26 1.21 1.36 24.76
CA PHE A 26 -0.14 0.93 24.41
C PHE A 26 -1.07 2.12 24.12
N SER A 27 -1.94 2.00 23.11
CA SER A 27 -3.00 2.99 22.84
C SER A 27 -4.27 2.33 22.29
N LEU A 28 -5.41 2.95 22.56
CA LEU A 28 -6.61 2.73 21.76
C LEU A 28 -6.56 3.57 20.48
N THR A 29 -7.19 3.11 19.39
CA THR A 29 -7.35 3.89 18.16
C THR A 29 -8.79 4.44 18.04
N PRO A 30 -8.97 5.69 17.57
CA PRO A 30 -7.93 6.63 17.13
C PRO A 30 -7.07 7.16 18.28
N VAL A 31 -5.77 7.33 18.01
CA VAL A 31 -4.81 7.84 19.01
C VAL A 31 -5.07 9.33 19.22
N GLY A 32 -5.12 9.77 20.48
CA GLY A 32 -5.39 11.17 20.83
C GLY A 32 -4.32 12.15 20.32
N GLN A 33 -4.70 13.42 20.20
CA GLN A 33 -3.86 14.48 19.60
C GLN A 33 -2.52 14.72 20.33
N ASP A 34 -2.39 14.34 21.60
CA ASP A 34 -1.15 14.56 22.38
C ASP A 34 -0.11 13.44 22.24
N THR A 35 -0.46 12.32 21.59
CA THR A 35 0.38 11.13 21.46
C THR A 35 0.56 10.76 20.00
N TYR A 36 1.79 10.88 19.50
CA TYR A 36 2.09 10.64 18.08
C TYR A 36 2.86 9.35 17.84
N ARG A 37 3.25 8.64 18.91
CA ARG A 37 4.04 7.40 18.82
C ARG A 37 3.53 6.33 19.77
N VAL A 38 3.23 5.15 19.23
CA VAL A 38 2.94 3.95 20.01
C VAL A 38 4.07 2.96 19.77
N ASN A 39 4.84 2.60 20.79
CA ASN A 39 5.96 1.65 20.71
C ASN A 39 5.57 0.34 21.41
N GLY A 40 4.72 -0.44 20.77
CA GLY A 40 4.14 -1.65 21.33
C GLY A 40 2.86 -2.01 20.61
N MET A 41 1.71 -1.83 21.25
CA MET A 41 0.42 -2.25 20.71
C MET A 41 -0.58 -1.10 20.58
N ALA A 42 -1.27 -1.02 19.45
CA ALA A 42 -2.45 -0.20 19.28
C ALA A 42 -3.67 -1.08 18.93
N MET A 43 -4.85 -0.72 19.44
CA MET A 43 -6.08 -1.44 19.10
C MET A 43 -7.32 -0.56 19.07
N GLY A 44 -8.26 -0.85 18.18
CA GLY A 44 -9.54 -0.14 18.16
C GLY A 44 -10.45 -0.53 17.01
N LEU A 45 -11.29 0.41 16.58
CA LEU A 45 -12.42 0.15 15.69
C LEU A 45 -12.17 0.54 14.22
N GLY A 46 -10.92 0.72 13.83
CA GLY A 46 -10.52 1.15 12.50
C GLY A 46 -9.96 2.57 12.49
N VAL A 47 -9.07 2.80 11.52
CA VAL A 47 -8.36 4.07 11.35
C VAL A 47 -9.18 5.01 10.46
N GLY A 48 -9.75 6.06 11.05
CA GLY A 48 -10.36 7.21 10.36
C GLY A 48 -10.93 8.17 11.41
N PHE A 49 -10.58 9.46 11.51
CA PHE A 49 -9.99 10.38 10.55
C PHE A 49 -9.04 11.35 11.27
N PRO A 50 -7.78 11.48 10.86
CA PRO A 50 -6.99 12.64 11.25
C PRO A 50 -7.41 13.82 10.37
N SER A 51 -7.84 14.91 11.00
CA SER A 51 -7.99 16.23 10.36
C SER A 51 -6.68 16.61 9.65
N GLU A 52 -6.73 17.47 8.63
CA GLU A 52 -5.53 18.06 8.01
C GLU A 52 -4.58 18.70 9.06
N ASP A 53 -5.13 19.04 10.24
CA ASP A 53 -4.41 19.62 11.39
C ASP A 53 -3.75 18.61 12.34
N ASN A 54 -3.99 17.30 12.18
CA ASN A 54 -3.46 16.29 13.10
C ASN A 54 -2.08 15.80 12.64
N ALA A 55 -1.10 15.81 13.55
CA ALA A 55 0.22 15.26 13.26
C ALA A 55 0.19 13.74 13.05
N GLU A 56 1.09 13.23 12.19
CA GLU A 56 1.22 11.81 11.85
C GLU A 56 1.35 10.93 13.10
N VAL A 57 0.46 9.94 13.22
CA VAL A 57 0.51 8.91 14.26
C VAL A 57 1.33 7.72 13.76
N THR A 58 2.38 7.35 14.51
CA THR A 58 3.22 6.19 14.21
C THR A 58 3.02 5.08 15.23
N ILE A 59 2.71 3.88 14.78
CA ILE A 59 2.63 2.67 15.60
C ILE A 59 3.81 1.77 15.21
N ASN A 60 4.72 1.52 16.14
CA ASN A 60 5.85 0.61 16.02
C ASN A 60 5.54 -0.66 16.83
N GLY A 61 5.24 -1.76 16.16
CA GLY A 61 4.90 -3.03 16.80
C GLY A 61 3.64 -3.65 16.21
N PHE A 62 2.61 -3.83 17.02
CA PHE A 62 1.37 -4.51 16.67
C PHE A 62 0.18 -3.54 16.60
N ASN A 63 -0.60 -3.58 15.51
CA ASN A 63 -1.83 -2.82 15.37
C ASN A 63 -3.00 -3.77 15.08
N LEU A 64 -4.06 -3.71 15.89
CA LEU A 64 -5.25 -4.55 15.77
C LEU A 64 -6.52 -3.70 15.62
N GLU A 65 -7.18 -3.79 14.47
CA GLU A 65 -8.33 -2.94 14.15
C GLU A 65 -9.58 -3.76 13.79
N ILE A 66 -10.61 -3.69 14.63
CA ILE A 66 -11.89 -4.37 14.41
C ILE A 66 -12.92 -3.32 13.99
N ASN A 67 -13.02 -3.07 12.69
CA ASN A 67 -14.00 -2.16 12.12
C ASN A 67 -15.31 -2.90 11.78
N PRO A 68 -16.41 -2.67 12.53
CA PRO A 68 -17.70 -3.30 12.26
C PRO A 68 -18.36 -2.78 10.98
N LEU A 69 -17.94 -1.60 10.49
CA LEU A 69 -18.45 -0.99 9.26
C LEU A 69 -17.64 -1.40 8.02
N ALA A 70 -16.69 -2.34 8.14
CA ALA A 70 -15.87 -2.82 7.03
C ALA A 70 -16.68 -3.21 5.77
N PRO A 71 -17.84 -3.90 5.88
CA PRO A 71 -18.65 -4.22 4.71
C PRO A 71 -19.22 -2.98 4.01
N LEU A 72 -19.60 -1.95 4.77
CA LEU A 72 -20.10 -0.69 4.20
C LEU A 72 -18.98 0.09 3.52
N TYR A 73 -17.79 0.16 4.13
CA TYR A 73 -16.63 0.75 3.47
C TYR A 73 -16.35 0.06 2.14
N MET A 74 -16.40 -1.27 2.07
CA MET A 74 -16.19 -1.98 0.80
C MET A 74 -17.20 -1.60 -0.30
N LEU A 75 -18.46 -1.33 0.05
CA LEU A 75 -19.50 -0.98 -0.92
C LEU A 75 -19.42 0.47 -1.40
N PHE A 76 -18.96 1.39 -0.56
CA PHE A 76 -19.02 2.83 -0.81
C PHE A 76 -17.64 3.51 -0.95
N PHE A 77 -16.55 2.79 -0.71
CA PHE A 77 -15.21 3.35 -0.78
C PHE A 77 -14.83 3.67 -2.23
N ASP A 78 -14.61 4.97 -2.48
CA ASP A 78 -14.09 5.48 -3.74
C ASP A 78 -12.63 5.93 -3.52
N PRO A 79 -11.63 5.15 -3.97
CA PRO A 79 -10.21 5.50 -3.79
C PRO A 79 -9.85 6.85 -4.45
N SER A 80 -10.60 7.28 -5.46
CA SER A 80 -10.38 8.53 -6.19
C SER A 80 -10.60 9.77 -5.32
N ARG A 81 -11.37 9.63 -4.22
CA ARG A 81 -11.72 10.75 -3.31
C ARG A 81 -10.72 10.99 -2.19
N VAL A 82 -9.75 10.10 -2.00
CA VAL A 82 -8.76 10.25 -0.94
C VAL A 82 -7.79 11.37 -1.33
N LYS A 83 -7.69 12.45 -0.55
CA LYS A 83 -6.72 13.54 -0.78
C LYS A 83 -5.27 13.03 -0.75
N ARG A 84 -4.37 13.66 -1.50
CA ARG A 84 -3.04 13.10 -1.84
C ARG A 84 -1.88 13.67 -1.03
N ASP A 85 -2.17 14.44 0.01
CA ASP A 85 -1.19 15.46 0.42
C ASP A 85 -0.39 15.09 1.68
N SER A 86 -0.85 14.16 2.52
CA SER A 86 -0.13 13.79 3.76
C SER A 86 -0.49 12.39 4.25
N ILE A 87 0.50 11.65 4.76
CA ILE A 87 0.30 10.36 5.45
C ILE A 87 -0.04 10.67 6.91
N TYR A 88 -1.21 10.22 7.37
CA TYR A 88 -1.67 10.49 8.72
C TYR A 88 -1.43 9.33 9.69
N THR A 89 -1.30 8.12 9.17
CA THR A 89 -1.04 6.93 10.00
C THR A 89 0.06 6.10 9.41
N ARG A 90 1.03 5.72 10.24
CA ARG A 90 2.09 4.79 9.88
C ARG A 90 2.09 3.63 10.84
N VAL A 91 2.06 2.42 10.30
CA VAL A 91 2.27 1.19 11.06
C VAL A 91 3.59 0.57 10.62
N ASN A 92 4.54 0.45 11.54
CA ASN A 92 5.80 -0.25 11.36
C ASN A 92 5.74 -1.55 12.16
N GLY A 93 5.51 -2.69 11.49
CA GLY A 93 5.37 -3.99 12.15
C GLY A 93 4.20 -4.80 11.62
N LEU A 94 3.40 -5.36 12.52
CA LEU A 94 2.26 -6.23 12.21
C LEU A 94 0.94 -5.46 12.31
N HIS A 95 0.13 -5.50 11.25
CA HIS A 95 -1.20 -4.94 11.20
C HIS A 95 -2.24 -6.02 10.91
N ILE A 96 -3.24 -6.18 11.77
CA ILE A 96 -4.37 -7.08 11.56
C ILE A 96 -5.66 -6.27 11.62
N SER A 97 -6.48 -6.34 10.58
CA SER A 97 -7.71 -5.53 10.53
C SER A 97 -8.87 -6.15 9.76
N THR A 98 -10.10 -5.88 10.17
CA THR A 98 -11.28 -6.21 9.35
C THR A 98 -11.48 -5.27 8.16
N ALA A 99 -10.87 -4.07 8.13
CA ALA A 99 -11.04 -3.07 7.05
C ALA A 99 -9.72 -2.54 6.45
N GLY A 100 -8.57 -3.03 6.93
CA GLY A 100 -7.25 -2.64 6.46
C GLY A 100 -6.86 -1.22 6.83
N LEU A 101 -5.74 -0.73 6.28
CA LEU A 101 -5.34 0.67 6.43
C LEU A 101 -6.05 1.48 5.35
N ILE A 102 -7.07 2.25 5.75
CA ILE A 102 -7.89 3.03 4.81
C ILE A 102 -7.34 4.45 4.68
N GLY A 103 -7.26 4.95 3.44
CA GLY A 103 -6.91 6.32 3.12
C GLY A 103 -5.40 6.57 3.22
N ASN A 104 -5.04 7.67 3.83
CA ASN A 104 -3.66 8.14 3.91
C ASN A 104 -2.85 7.44 5.01
N ALA A 105 -2.73 6.14 4.88
CA ALA A 105 -1.98 5.30 5.79
C ALA A 105 -0.85 4.57 5.07
N ARG A 106 0.23 4.32 5.82
CA ARG A 106 1.39 3.55 5.38
C ARG A 106 1.62 2.34 6.26
N LEU A 107 1.78 1.20 5.62
CA LEU A 107 2.31 0.00 6.25
C LEU A 107 3.79 -0.18 5.89
N ASN A 108 4.63 -0.41 6.89
CA ASN A 108 5.98 -0.93 6.72
C ASN A 108 6.09 -2.24 7.54
N GLY A 109 5.89 -3.40 6.90
CA GLY A 109 5.87 -4.69 7.59
C GLY A 109 4.85 -5.66 7.01
N LEU A 110 4.09 -6.33 7.88
CA LEU A 110 3.10 -7.35 7.52
C LEU A 110 1.68 -6.85 7.80
N GLY A 111 0.82 -6.91 6.80
CA GLY A 111 -0.60 -6.57 6.89
C GLY A 111 -1.46 -7.80 6.61
N VAL A 112 -2.45 -8.05 7.45
CA VAL A 112 -3.47 -9.06 7.24
C VAL A 112 -4.83 -8.40 7.39
N SER A 113 -5.65 -8.41 6.34
CA SER A 113 -6.96 -7.76 6.38
C SER A 113 -8.03 -8.44 5.55
N LEU A 114 -9.30 -8.06 5.72
CA LEU A 114 -10.33 -8.46 4.74
C LEU A 114 -10.17 -7.66 3.45
N PHE A 115 -9.94 -6.36 3.56
CA PHE A 115 -9.72 -5.43 2.48
C PHE A 115 -8.69 -4.41 2.93
N ASN A 116 -7.85 -3.89 2.03
CA ASN A 116 -6.92 -2.81 2.34
C ASN A 116 -7.00 -1.71 1.27
N ALA A 117 -6.99 -0.44 1.69
CA ALA A 117 -6.98 0.71 0.79
C ALA A 117 -6.08 1.84 1.30
N GLY A 118 -4.77 1.59 1.30
CA GLY A 118 -3.80 2.49 1.93
C GLY A 118 -2.93 3.24 0.93
N SER A 119 -2.47 4.43 1.26
CA SER A 119 -1.57 5.20 0.37
C SER A 119 -0.25 4.48 0.05
N ALA A 120 0.39 3.84 1.03
CA ALA A 120 1.68 3.18 0.79
C ALA A 120 1.86 1.88 1.56
N SER A 121 2.59 0.94 0.96
CA SER A 121 2.96 -0.34 1.57
C SER A 121 4.40 -0.70 1.23
N ASN A 122 5.18 -1.02 2.26
CA ASN A 122 6.51 -1.59 2.16
C ASN A 122 6.53 -2.91 2.94
N GLY A 123 6.51 -4.06 2.27
CA GLY A 123 6.52 -5.37 2.91
C GLY A 123 5.48 -6.31 2.34
N VAL A 124 4.78 -7.04 3.21
CA VAL A 124 3.82 -8.08 2.82
C VAL A 124 2.42 -7.64 3.22
N ASN A 125 1.48 -7.68 2.29
CA ASN A 125 0.07 -7.41 2.56
C ASN A 125 -0.78 -8.55 2.04
N VAL A 126 -1.50 -9.21 2.93
CA VAL A 126 -2.40 -10.32 2.63
C VAL A 126 -3.81 -9.87 2.95
N SER A 127 -4.63 -9.72 1.92
CA SER A 127 -6.04 -9.41 2.08
C SER A 127 -6.91 -10.55 1.61
N VAL A 128 -8.04 -10.80 2.30
CA VAL A 128 -9.00 -11.80 1.85
C VAL A 128 -9.62 -11.37 0.52
N LEU A 129 -9.95 -10.09 0.35
CA LEU A 129 -10.70 -9.58 -0.80
C LEU A 129 -9.82 -8.79 -1.75
N TYR A 130 -9.42 -7.57 -1.37
CA TYR A 130 -8.62 -6.70 -2.22
C TYR A 130 -7.51 -5.97 -1.47
N ASN A 131 -6.42 -5.68 -2.17
CA ASN A 131 -5.44 -4.68 -1.77
C ASN A 131 -5.43 -3.53 -2.78
N VAL A 132 -5.71 -2.32 -2.33
CA VAL A 132 -5.59 -1.09 -3.11
C VAL A 132 -4.53 -0.22 -2.48
N ASN A 133 -3.47 0.08 -3.23
CA ASN A 133 -2.44 0.99 -2.78
C ASN A 133 -1.99 1.94 -3.88
N ARG A 134 -1.59 3.16 -3.54
CA ARG A 134 -0.99 4.06 -4.54
C ARG A 134 0.43 3.62 -4.86
N VAL A 135 1.22 3.44 -3.80
CA VAL A 135 2.59 2.99 -3.87
C VAL A 135 2.75 1.66 -3.15
N MET A 136 3.37 0.71 -3.83
CA MET A 136 3.60 -0.63 -3.30
C MET A 136 5.07 -1.03 -3.50
N ASN A 137 5.71 -1.54 -2.44
CA ASN A 137 7.00 -2.21 -2.50
C ASN A 137 6.93 -3.52 -1.71
N GLY A 138 6.99 -4.66 -2.39
CA GLY A 138 6.99 -5.98 -1.75
C GLY A 138 5.94 -6.93 -2.32
N LEU A 139 5.23 -7.65 -1.46
CA LEU A 139 4.32 -8.75 -1.82
C LEU A 139 2.88 -8.41 -1.43
N HIS A 140 1.99 -8.31 -2.40
CA HIS A 140 0.55 -8.20 -2.15
C HIS A 140 -0.17 -9.45 -2.65
N ILE A 141 -0.92 -10.08 -1.74
CA ILE A 141 -1.77 -11.23 -2.01
C ILE A 141 -3.21 -10.85 -1.70
N ALA A 142 -4.11 -11.04 -2.65
CA ALA A 142 -5.54 -10.85 -2.46
C ALA A 142 -6.32 -11.91 -3.23
N ALA A 143 -7.42 -12.45 -2.69
CA ALA A 143 -8.17 -13.48 -3.44
C ALA A 143 -8.76 -12.88 -4.73
N PHE A 144 -9.45 -11.75 -4.64
CA PHE A 144 -10.12 -11.15 -5.81
C PHE A 144 -9.21 -10.21 -6.58
N GLY A 145 -8.48 -9.32 -5.91
CA GLY A 145 -7.49 -8.56 -6.67
C GLY A 145 -6.66 -7.51 -5.96
N ASN A 146 -5.62 -7.08 -6.67
CA ASN A 146 -4.72 -6.04 -6.24
C ASN A 146 -4.76 -4.85 -7.21
N SER A 147 -4.75 -3.63 -6.70
CA SER A 147 -4.67 -2.41 -7.49
C SER A 147 -3.52 -1.53 -7.00
N VAL A 148 -2.61 -1.18 -7.91
CA VAL A 148 -1.52 -0.24 -7.67
C VAL A 148 -1.69 1.01 -8.52
N GLU A 149 -2.10 2.12 -7.91
CA GLU A 149 -2.61 3.29 -8.63
C GLU A 149 -1.52 4.23 -9.17
N GLU A 150 -0.30 4.18 -8.63
CA GLU A 150 0.80 5.05 -9.09
C GLU A 150 2.03 4.24 -9.49
N LYS A 151 2.66 3.56 -8.52
CA LYS A 151 3.89 2.81 -8.74
C LYS A 151 4.00 1.60 -7.83
N GLY A 152 4.24 0.43 -8.42
CA GLY A 152 4.47 -0.83 -7.71
C GLY A 152 5.81 -1.44 -8.05
N ASN A 153 6.47 -2.01 -7.04
CA ASN A 153 7.63 -2.89 -7.22
C ASN A 153 7.45 -4.17 -6.40
N GLY A 154 7.63 -5.34 -7.00
CA GLY A 154 7.61 -6.62 -6.28
C GLY A 154 6.71 -7.68 -6.90
N LEU A 155 5.84 -8.30 -6.10
CA LEU A 155 4.96 -9.41 -6.52
C LEU A 155 3.49 -9.11 -6.19
N LEU A 156 2.62 -9.16 -7.20
CA LEU A 156 1.17 -9.18 -7.06
C LEU A 156 0.64 -10.59 -7.31
N VAL A 157 -0.18 -11.10 -6.39
CA VAL A 157 -0.89 -12.37 -6.53
C VAL A 157 -2.38 -12.17 -6.25
N GLY A 158 -3.23 -12.53 -7.20
CA GLY A 158 -4.69 -12.50 -7.02
C GLY A 158 -5.45 -12.80 -8.31
N MET A 159 -6.77 -13.00 -8.24
CA MET A 159 -7.55 -13.28 -9.46
C MET A 159 -7.43 -12.14 -10.49
N GLY A 160 -7.46 -10.88 -10.04
CA GLY A 160 -7.25 -9.70 -10.85
C GLY A 160 -6.12 -8.81 -10.31
N ASN A 161 -5.17 -8.43 -11.16
CA ASN A 161 -4.16 -7.45 -10.79
C ASN A 161 -4.24 -6.25 -11.74
N ASN A 162 -4.24 -5.04 -11.18
CA ASN A 162 -4.23 -3.79 -11.91
C ASN A 162 -3.06 -2.92 -11.43
N ALA A 163 -2.26 -2.37 -12.35
CA ALA A 163 -1.18 -1.47 -11.96
C ALA A 163 -0.87 -0.41 -13.02
N VAL A 164 -0.66 0.84 -12.59
CA VAL A 164 -0.30 1.93 -13.53
C VAL A 164 1.15 1.78 -13.98
N LYS A 165 2.13 1.94 -13.10
CA LYS A 165 3.55 1.65 -13.36
C LYS A 165 4.01 0.51 -12.46
N TYR A 166 4.39 -0.62 -13.04
CA TYR A 166 4.74 -1.79 -12.27
C TYR A 166 6.08 -2.40 -12.68
N ASN A 167 6.95 -2.65 -11.69
CA ASN A 167 8.20 -3.36 -11.89
C ASN A 167 8.22 -4.66 -11.05
N GLY A 168 8.16 -5.82 -11.69
CA GLY A 168 8.20 -7.09 -10.98
C GLY A 168 7.32 -8.16 -11.60
N VAL A 169 6.66 -8.95 -10.76
CA VAL A 169 5.87 -10.11 -11.16
C VAL A 169 4.40 -9.89 -10.84
N MET A 170 3.53 -10.16 -11.82
CA MET A 170 2.09 -10.24 -11.59
C MET A 170 1.62 -11.66 -11.92
N LEU A 171 0.96 -12.30 -10.95
CA LEU A 171 0.36 -13.62 -11.08
C LEU A 171 -1.14 -13.49 -10.84
N GLY A 172 -1.94 -13.79 -11.84
CA GLY A 172 -3.39 -13.71 -11.71
C GLY A 172 -4.14 -14.22 -12.92
N LEU A 173 -5.46 -14.33 -12.86
CA LEU A 173 -6.25 -14.70 -14.03
C LEU A 173 -6.32 -13.53 -15.02
N PHE A 174 -6.49 -12.33 -14.49
CA PHE A 174 -6.62 -11.10 -15.27
C PHE A 174 -5.60 -10.08 -14.80
N ASN A 175 -4.58 -9.80 -15.60
CA ASN A 175 -3.60 -8.76 -15.30
C ASN A 175 -3.77 -7.60 -16.25
N ARG A 176 -3.90 -6.39 -15.69
CA ARG A 176 -4.01 -5.14 -16.43
C ARG A 176 -2.94 -4.16 -15.96
N GLY A 177 -2.37 -3.41 -16.88
CA GLY A 177 -1.60 -2.24 -16.50
C GLY A 177 -1.37 -1.26 -17.62
N GLU A 178 -0.69 -0.16 -17.30
CA GLU A 178 -0.30 0.84 -18.29
C GLU A 178 1.14 0.65 -18.73
N THR A 179 2.07 0.62 -17.77
CA THR A 179 3.50 0.33 -18.01
C THR A 179 3.95 -0.79 -17.09
N ILE A 180 4.35 -1.91 -17.68
CA ILE A 180 4.77 -3.11 -16.94
C ILE A 180 6.20 -3.48 -17.34
N ARG A 181 7.05 -3.68 -16.34
CA ARG A 181 8.43 -4.16 -16.51
C ARG A 181 8.63 -5.41 -15.67
N GLY A 182 8.79 -6.56 -16.31
CA GLY A 182 9.04 -7.83 -15.63
C GLY A 182 8.19 -8.97 -16.19
N LEU A 183 7.62 -9.78 -15.31
CA LEU A 183 6.91 -11.00 -15.65
C LEU A 183 5.42 -10.84 -15.38
N ASN A 184 4.60 -11.11 -16.38
CA ASN A 184 3.14 -11.05 -16.27
C ASN A 184 2.55 -12.40 -16.68
N ILE A 185 1.99 -13.14 -15.73
CA ILE A 185 1.44 -14.48 -15.96
C ILE A 185 -0.04 -14.48 -15.62
N GLY A 186 -0.86 -14.86 -16.60
CA GLY A 186 -2.29 -14.99 -16.39
C GLY A 186 -3.07 -15.52 -17.56
N ILE A 187 -4.38 -15.70 -17.43
CA ILE A 187 -5.23 -16.08 -18.57
C ILE A 187 -5.23 -14.94 -19.59
N THR A 188 -5.44 -13.72 -19.09
CA THR A 188 -5.48 -12.51 -19.91
C THR A 188 -4.52 -11.48 -19.34
N ASN A 189 -3.58 -11.02 -20.16
CA ASN A 189 -2.62 -9.98 -19.82
C ASN A 189 -2.82 -8.78 -20.77
N ILE A 190 -3.18 -7.62 -20.24
CA ILE A 190 -3.42 -6.39 -21.02
C ILE A 190 -2.52 -5.26 -20.51
N THR A 191 -1.67 -4.74 -21.38
CA THR A 191 -0.83 -3.57 -21.10
C THR A 191 -1.17 -2.44 -22.07
N ALA A 192 -1.81 -1.38 -21.59
CA ALA A 192 -2.31 -0.30 -22.45
C ALA A 192 -1.19 0.54 -23.09
N GLY A 193 -0.05 0.67 -22.39
CA GLY A 193 1.13 1.39 -22.85
C GLY A 193 2.26 0.45 -23.22
N GLU A 194 3.25 0.30 -22.33
CA GLU A 194 4.50 -0.38 -22.64
C GLU A 194 4.70 -1.62 -21.76
N MET A 195 5.00 -2.76 -22.39
CA MET A 195 5.48 -3.96 -21.71
C MET A 195 6.97 -4.14 -22.00
N THR A 196 7.78 -4.29 -20.97
CA THR A 196 9.18 -4.75 -21.08
C THR A 196 9.33 -6.04 -20.27
N GLY A 197 9.80 -7.13 -20.89
CA GLY A 197 9.95 -8.43 -20.21
C GLY A 197 9.13 -9.54 -20.83
N LEU A 198 8.47 -10.37 -20.02
CA LEU A 198 7.77 -11.58 -20.48
C LEU A 198 6.29 -11.55 -20.09
N GLN A 199 5.40 -11.78 -21.06
CA GLN A 199 3.99 -12.07 -20.82
C GLN A 199 3.72 -13.53 -21.15
N VAL A 200 3.08 -14.25 -20.25
CA VAL A 200 2.63 -15.63 -20.48
C VAL A 200 1.14 -15.71 -20.18
N GLY A 201 0.36 -16.18 -21.16
CA GLY A 201 -1.08 -16.31 -20.96
C GLY A 201 -1.83 -16.92 -22.11
N ILE A 202 -3.15 -17.04 -21.99
CA ILE A 202 -3.98 -17.46 -23.13
C ILE A 202 -4.06 -16.31 -24.13
N PHE A 203 -4.33 -15.10 -23.63
CA PHE A 203 -4.40 -13.88 -24.42
C PHE A 203 -3.46 -12.82 -23.86
N ASN A 204 -2.53 -12.34 -24.68
CA ASN A 204 -1.64 -11.24 -24.35
C ASN A 204 -1.90 -10.07 -25.28
N ARG A 205 -2.07 -8.87 -24.75
CA ARG A 205 -2.21 -7.63 -25.54
C ARG A 205 -1.37 -6.52 -24.93
N THR A 206 -0.53 -5.93 -25.75
CA THR A 206 0.23 -4.73 -25.37
C THR A 206 0.17 -3.71 -26.50
N LYS A 207 0.29 -2.41 -26.23
CA LYS A 207 0.56 -1.44 -27.30
C LYS A 207 2.02 -1.56 -27.75
N LYS A 208 2.99 -1.17 -26.92
CA LYS A 208 4.42 -1.33 -27.23
C LYS A 208 5.04 -2.49 -26.48
N CYS A 209 5.48 -3.54 -27.18
CA CYS A 209 6.20 -4.65 -26.58
C CYS A 209 7.72 -4.47 -26.76
N ARG A 210 8.47 -4.60 -25.68
CA ARG A 210 9.94 -4.71 -25.65
C ARG A 210 10.29 -5.98 -24.89
N GLY A 211 9.98 -7.12 -25.47
CA GLY A 211 10.02 -8.37 -24.74
C GLY A 211 9.44 -9.53 -25.54
N LEU A 212 8.92 -10.51 -24.82
CA LEU A 212 8.31 -11.71 -25.40
C LEU A 212 6.90 -11.88 -24.85
N GLN A 213 5.98 -12.28 -25.71
CA GLN A 213 4.63 -12.71 -25.36
C GLN A 213 4.49 -14.18 -25.78
N ILE A 214 4.07 -15.01 -24.84
CA ILE A 214 3.83 -16.44 -25.07
C ILE A 214 2.36 -16.72 -24.73
N GLY A 215 1.63 -17.26 -25.68
CA GLY A 215 0.20 -17.54 -25.48
C GLY A 215 -0.55 -17.98 -26.71
N LEU A 216 -1.79 -18.44 -26.55
CA LEU A 216 -2.62 -18.86 -27.70
C LEU A 216 -2.80 -17.72 -28.70
N TRP A 217 -2.93 -16.48 -28.19
CA TRP A 217 -3.01 -15.30 -29.03
C TRP A 217 -2.29 -14.11 -28.42
N ASN A 218 -1.40 -13.49 -29.18
CA ASN A 218 -0.53 -12.41 -28.72
C ASN A 218 -0.63 -11.21 -29.67
N VAL A 219 -0.98 -10.05 -29.13
CA VAL A 219 -1.16 -8.81 -29.88
C VAL A 219 -0.20 -7.74 -29.35
N ASN A 220 0.56 -7.14 -30.25
CA ASN A 220 1.29 -5.90 -30.03
C ASN A 220 0.93 -4.86 -31.12
N GLU A 221 1.45 -3.63 -31.05
CA GLU A 221 1.15 -2.59 -32.05
C GLU A 221 1.54 -2.97 -33.49
N LYS A 222 2.48 -3.90 -33.67
CA LYS A 222 3.02 -4.28 -34.98
C LYS A 222 2.40 -5.54 -35.55
N ARG A 223 2.04 -6.51 -34.69
CA ARG A 223 1.73 -7.89 -35.07
C ARG A 223 0.69 -8.51 -34.14
N SER A 224 -0.06 -9.45 -34.71
CA SER A 224 -0.95 -10.35 -34.00
C SER A 224 -0.58 -11.78 -34.39
N LEU A 225 0.00 -12.55 -33.46
CA LEU A 225 0.55 -13.88 -33.74
C LEU A 225 0.09 -14.91 -32.69
N PRO A 226 -0.14 -16.17 -33.10
CA PRO A 226 -0.33 -17.26 -32.16
C PRO A 226 1.00 -17.72 -31.55
N PHE A 227 0.93 -18.36 -30.39
CA PHE A 227 2.01 -18.99 -29.62
C PHE A 227 3.11 -18.06 -29.11
N VAL A 228 3.78 -17.30 -29.99
CA VAL A 228 4.91 -16.43 -29.65
C VAL A 228 4.84 -15.12 -30.45
N ASN A 229 5.03 -13.99 -29.77
CA ASN A 229 5.15 -12.66 -30.39
C ASN A 229 6.19 -11.81 -29.64
N TRP A 230 6.90 -10.95 -30.36
CA TRP A 230 7.99 -10.10 -29.84
C TRP A 230 7.90 -8.68 -30.40
#